data_AF-A0AA40A2B4-F1
#
_entry.id   AF-A0AA40A2B4-F1
#
_cell.length_a   1.000
_cell.length_b   1.000
_cell.length_c   1.000
_cell.angle_alpha   90.00
_cell.angle_beta   90.00
_cell.angle_gamma   90.00
#
_symmetry.space_group_name_H-M   'P 1'
#
loop_
_entity.id
_entity.type
_entity.pdbx_description
1 polymer ?
#
loop_
_entity_poly.entity_id
_entity_poly.type
_entity_poly.pdbx_seq_one_letter_code
_entity_poly.pdbx_strand_id
1 'polypeptide(L)'
;RQWEWPSLQASELEKAIMTSNPKKAPGPDRLSFGILQRAYAAVPMLFYRVYNALFSTGAHPEAWKECIGIVLPKMGKPDYTVGKAYRIIALLNCLSKVLEKIFATRLSATTCTLGT
;
A
#
# COMPACT_ATOMS: atom_id res chain seq x y z
N ARG A 1 2.23 19.03 -16.83
CA ARG A 1 2.30 19.62 -15.47
C ARG A 1 3.23 18.72 -14.65
N GLN A 2 4.47 19.12 -14.40
CA GLN A 2 5.36 18.38 -13.49
C GLN A 2 4.94 18.75 -12.07
N TRP A 3 4.36 17.79 -11.36
CA TRP A 3 4.04 17.95 -9.95
C TRP A 3 5.28 17.56 -9.16
N GLU A 4 5.93 18.53 -8.54
CA GLU A 4 7.09 18.27 -7.67
C GLU A 4 6.60 17.67 -6.36
N TRP A 5 6.77 16.37 -6.20
CA TRP A 5 6.51 15.71 -4.93
C TRP A 5 7.64 16.02 -3.94
N PRO A 6 7.31 16.41 -2.69
CA PRO A 6 8.31 16.57 -1.65
C PRO A 6 9.10 15.27 -1.46
N SER A 7 10.38 15.38 -1.10
CA SER A 7 11.21 14.21 -0.81
C SER A 7 10.60 13.34 0.29
N LEU A 8 10.86 12.02 0.22
CA LEU A 8 10.37 11.09 1.23
C LEU A 8 11.11 11.31 2.55
N GLN A 9 10.36 11.52 3.64
CA GLN A 9 10.92 11.56 4.99
C GLN A 9 11.05 10.14 5.54
N ALA A 10 12.15 9.84 6.24
CA ALA A 10 12.36 8.52 6.84
C ALA A 10 11.25 8.16 7.86
N SER A 11 10.76 9.15 8.60
CA SER A 11 9.67 9.00 9.56
C SER A 11 8.33 8.64 8.92
N GLU A 12 8.05 9.11 7.69
CA GLU A 12 6.84 8.73 6.95
C GLU A 12 6.89 7.24 6.59
N LEU A 13 8.05 6.77 6.12
CA LEU A 13 8.26 5.38 5.77
C LEU A 13 8.17 4.46 7.00
N GLU A 14 8.85 4.83 8.09
CA GLU A 14 8.79 4.12 9.36
C GLU A 14 7.35 4.02 9.86
N LYS A 15 6.64 5.16 9.91
CA LYS A 15 5.24 5.19 10.34
C LYS A 15 4.37 4.31 9.45
N ALA A 16 4.56 4.35 8.13
CA ALA A 16 3.78 3.54 7.20
C ALA A 16 3.95 2.03 7.46
N ILE A 17 5.18 1.57 7.72
CA ILE A 17 5.51 0.17 8.00
C ILE A 17 5.05 -0.25 9.41
N MET A 18 5.43 0.52 10.44
CA MET A 18 5.26 0.13 11.85
C MET A 18 3.80 0.23 12.32
N THR A 19 2.99 1.13 11.77
CA THR A 19 1.56 1.24 12.13
C THR A 19 0.66 0.32 11.32
N SER A 20 1.22 -0.46 10.38
CA SER A 20 0.43 -1.41 9.60
C SER A 20 0.17 -2.69 10.40
N ASN A 21 -1.07 -3.19 10.36
CA ASN A 21 -1.42 -4.40 11.10
C ASN A 21 -0.60 -5.61 10.58
N PRO A 22 0.21 -6.27 11.44
CA PRO A 22 1.10 -7.35 11.03
C PRO A 22 0.37 -8.60 10.54
N LYS A 23 -0.91 -8.76 10.91
CA LYS A 23 -1.76 -9.91 10.54
C LYS A 23 -2.50 -9.74 9.21
N LYS A 24 -2.27 -8.64 8.48
CA LYS A 24 -2.86 -8.47 7.14
C LYS A 24 -2.37 -9.55 6.19
N ALA A 25 -3.28 -10.00 5.33
CA ALA A 25 -2.98 -10.99 4.29
C ALA A 25 -1.89 -10.45 3.34
N PRO A 26 -0.87 -11.28 3.02
CA PRO A 26 0.17 -10.92 2.07
C PRO A 26 -0.37 -10.95 0.63
N GLY A 27 0.41 -10.39 -0.29
CA GLY A 27 0.14 -10.50 -1.73
C GLY A 27 0.75 -11.76 -2.33
N PRO A 28 0.89 -11.82 -3.67
CA PRO A 28 1.59 -12.89 -4.38
C PRO A 28 2.98 -13.24 -3.82
N ASP A 29 3.71 -12.24 -3.30
CA ASP A 29 5.05 -12.41 -2.73
C ASP A 29 5.10 -13.16 -1.39
N ARG A 30 3.94 -13.39 -0.76
CA ARG A 30 3.79 -14.02 0.57
C ARG A 30 4.49 -13.28 1.71
N LEU A 31 4.92 -12.04 1.50
CA LEU A 31 5.55 -11.22 2.53
C LEU A 31 4.50 -10.46 3.33
N SER A 32 4.34 -10.82 4.61
CA SER A 32 3.39 -10.15 5.51
C SER A 32 4.00 -8.90 6.14
N PHE A 33 3.14 -8.01 6.66
CA PHE A 33 3.60 -6.82 7.39
C PHE A 33 4.46 -7.17 8.62
N GLY A 34 4.19 -8.29 9.29
CA GLY A 34 5.04 -8.75 10.39
C GLY A 34 6.46 -9.09 9.96
N ILE A 35 6.64 -9.66 8.76
CA ILE A 35 7.96 -9.90 8.16
C ILE A 35 8.62 -8.56 7.80
N LEU A 36 7.88 -7.67 7.12
CA LEU A 36 8.37 -6.36 6.72
C LEU A 36 8.84 -5.52 7.92
N GLN A 37 8.11 -5.53 9.04
CA GLN A 37 8.48 -4.80 10.25
C GLN A 37 9.82 -5.28 10.83
N ARG A 38 10.03 -6.61 10.88
CA ARG A 38 11.30 -7.19 11.32
C ARG A 38 12.44 -6.89 10.35
N ALA A 39 12.20 -7.00 9.05
CA ALA A 39 13.18 -6.68 8.02
C ALA A 39 13.55 -5.20 8.04
N TYR A 40 12.57 -4.31 8.20
CA TYR A 40 12.79 -2.88 8.34
C TYR A 40 13.61 -2.54 9.58
N ALA A 41 13.32 -3.17 10.73
CA ALA A 41 14.10 -2.97 11.95
C ALA A 41 15.58 -3.41 11.78
N ALA A 42 15.84 -4.43 10.96
CA ALA A 42 17.20 -4.89 10.67
C ALA A 42 17.94 -4.01 9.67
N VAL A 43 17.27 -3.53 8.61
CA VAL A 43 17.91 -2.79 7.50
C VAL A 43 17.10 -1.55 7.06
N PRO A 44 16.85 -0.58 7.95
CA PRO A 44 15.94 0.55 7.66
C PRO A 44 16.45 1.43 6.51
N MET A 45 17.76 1.59 6.37
CA MET A 45 18.38 2.38 5.31
C MET A 45 18.18 1.78 3.91
N LEU A 46 18.10 0.46 3.80
CA LEU A 46 17.84 -0.20 2.51
C LEU A 46 16.41 0.12 2.04
N PHE A 47 15.45 -0.01 2.94
CA PHE A 47 14.07 0.38 2.68
C PHE A 47 13.99 1.85 2.28
N TYR A 48 14.61 2.74 3.05
CA TYR A 48 14.60 4.17 2.73
C TYR A 48 15.14 4.46 1.33
N ARG A 49 16.29 3.89 0.95
CA ARG A 49 16.89 4.08 -0.37
C ARG A 49 15.96 3.61 -1.50
N VAL A 50 15.36 2.42 -1.35
CA VAL A 50 14.43 1.88 -2.36
C VAL A 50 13.21 2.77 -2.49
N TYR A 51 12.51 3.08 -1.39
CA TYR A 51 11.30 3.89 -1.46
C TYR A 51 11.62 5.32 -1.94
N ASN A 52 12.70 5.94 -1.47
CA ASN A 52 13.09 7.27 -1.93
C ASN A 52 13.35 7.29 -3.45
N ALA A 53 14.01 6.27 -4.00
CA ALA A 53 14.20 6.16 -5.44
C ALA A 53 12.86 6.05 -6.20
N LEU A 54 11.89 5.28 -5.68
CA LEU A 54 10.54 5.20 -6.27
C LEU A 54 9.82 6.56 -6.25
N PHE A 55 9.94 7.31 -5.16
CA PHE A 55 9.37 8.67 -5.07
C PHE A 55 10.04 9.65 -6.03
N SER A 56 11.37 9.65 -6.11
CA SER A 56 12.13 10.54 -7.00
C SER A 56 11.88 10.25 -8.48
N THR A 57 11.64 8.99 -8.84
CA THR A 57 11.38 8.57 -10.23
C THR A 57 9.90 8.57 -10.61
N GLY A 58 8.99 8.61 -9.62
CA GLY A 58 7.57 8.39 -9.84
C GLY A 58 7.25 6.96 -10.32
N ALA A 59 8.18 6.02 -10.15
CA ALA A 59 8.03 4.66 -10.64
C ALA A 59 7.26 3.79 -9.64
N HIS A 60 6.39 2.93 -10.16
CA HIS A 60 5.77 1.84 -9.41
C HIS A 60 6.30 0.51 -9.98
N PRO A 61 6.98 -0.33 -9.18
CA PRO A 61 7.57 -1.59 -9.67
C PRO A 61 6.51 -2.50 -10.28
N GLU A 62 6.79 -3.11 -11.44
CA GLU A 62 5.80 -3.96 -12.12
C GLU A 62 5.35 -5.14 -11.25
N ALA A 63 6.30 -5.79 -10.56
CA ALA A 63 6.01 -6.86 -9.61
C ALA A 63 5.11 -6.45 -8.42
N TRP A 64 4.93 -5.15 -8.17
CA TRP A 64 4.07 -4.64 -7.10
C TRP A 64 2.66 -4.29 -7.59
N LYS A 65 2.43 -4.31 -8.91
CA LYS A 65 1.11 -4.13 -9.53
C LYS A 65 0.31 -5.44 -9.60
N GLU A 66 0.99 -6.58 -9.45
CA GLU A 66 0.36 -7.88 -9.36
C GLU A 66 -0.39 -8.04 -8.02
N CYS A 67 -1.55 -8.69 -8.07
CA CYS A 67 -2.36 -8.97 -6.89
C CYS A 67 -3.10 -10.30 -7.01
N ILE A 68 -3.49 -10.87 -5.86
CA ILE A 68 -4.41 -12.00 -5.83
C ILE A 68 -5.83 -11.44 -5.73
N GLY A 69 -6.64 -11.68 -6.77
CA GLY A 69 -8.06 -11.32 -6.80
C GLY A 69 -8.91 -12.40 -6.12
N ILE A 70 -9.59 -12.04 -5.03
CA ILE A 70 -10.51 -12.91 -4.31
C ILE A 70 -11.93 -12.39 -4.50
N VAL A 71 -12.84 -13.26 -4.93
CA VAL A 71 -14.26 -12.94 -5.11
C VAL A 71 -15.03 -13.44 -3.89
N LEU A 72 -15.63 -12.52 -3.13
CA LEU A 72 -16.40 -12.84 -1.93
C LEU A 72 -17.91 -12.57 -2.13
N PRO A 73 -18.79 -13.52 -1.78
CA PRO A 73 -20.24 -13.30 -1.83
C PRO A 73 -20.68 -12.29 -0.77
N LYS A 74 -21.61 -11.39 -1.13
CA LYS A 74 -22.28 -10.50 -0.18
C LYS A 74 -23.44 -11.26 0.46
N MET A 75 -23.48 -11.31 1.79
CA MET A 75 -24.61 -11.89 2.53
C MET A 75 -25.94 -11.25 2.15
N GLY A 76 -27.01 -12.06 2.08
CA GLY A 76 -28.39 -11.60 1.90
C GLY A 76 -28.73 -11.11 0.49
N LYS A 77 -28.03 -11.57 -0.54
CA LYS A 77 -28.39 -11.26 -1.93
C LYS A 77 -29.41 -12.25 -2.49
N PRO A 78 -30.43 -11.77 -3.22
CA PRO A 78 -31.52 -12.62 -3.72
C PRO A 78 -31.08 -13.53 -4.87
N ASP A 79 -30.02 -13.15 -5.59
CA ASP A 79 -29.51 -13.86 -6.76
C ASP A 79 -27.99 -13.71 -6.81
N TYR A 80 -27.28 -14.83 -6.94
CA TYR A 80 -25.82 -14.92 -7.04
C TYR A 80 -25.33 -15.22 -8.46
N THR A 81 -26.21 -15.24 -9.45
CA THR A 81 -25.81 -15.28 -10.86
C THR A 81 -25.34 -13.90 -11.36
N VAL A 82 -25.72 -12.82 -10.66
CA VAL A 82 -25.35 -11.44 -10.99
C VAL A 82 -24.10 -10.96 -10.26
N GLY A 83 -23.18 -10.29 -10.99
CA GLY A 83 -21.91 -9.80 -10.42
C GLY A 83 -22.07 -8.83 -9.24
N LYS A 84 -23.19 -8.10 -9.16
CA LYS A 84 -23.50 -7.19 -8.03
C LYS A 84 -23.59 -7.93 -6.68
N ALA A 85 -23.81 -9.24 -6.69
CA ALA A 85 -23.85 -10.08 -5.50
C ALA A 85 -22.48 -10.31 -4.87
N TYR A 86 -21.38 -9.97 -5.54
CA TYR A 86 -20.02 -10.20 -5.08
C TYR A 86 -19.26 -8.91 -4.75
N ARG A 87 -18.17 -9.06 -3.99
CA ARG A 87 -17.12 -8.06 -3.77
C ARG A 87 -15.80 -8.68 -4.20
N ILE A 88 -15.07 -7.99 -5.07
CA ILE A 88 -13.71 -8.37 -5.43
C ILE A 88 -12.77 -7.70 -4.43
N ILE A 89 -11.85 -8.47 -3.84
CA ILE A 89 -10.78 -7.98 -2.99
C ILE A 89 -9.45 -8.29 -3.67
N ALA A 90 -8.63 -7.26 -3.86
CA ALA A 90 -7.26 -7.41 -4.36
C ALA A 90 -6.27 -7.49 -3.19
N LEU A 91 -5.53 -8.59 -3.10
CA LEU A 91 -4.42 -8.73 -2.16
C LEU A 91 -3.12 -8.29 -2.83
N LEU A 92 -2.78 -7.02 -2.64
CA LEU A 92 -1.50 -6.45 -3.09
C LEU A 92 -0.34 -6.87 -2.19
N ASN A 93 0.87 -6.87 -2.75
CA ASN A 93 2.11 -7.04 -2.00
C ASN A 93 2.21 -6.01 -0.87
N CYS A 94 2.71 -6.43 0.30
CA CYS A 94 2.78 -5.55 1.47
C CYS A 94 3.71 -4.35 1.22
N LEU A 95 4.77 -4.54 0.43
CA LEU A 95 5.67 -3.45 0.01
C LEU A 95 4.94 -2.39 -0.83
N SER A 96 4.08 -2.83 -1.76
CA SER A 96 3.22 -1.95 -2.56
C SER A 96 2.27 -1.13 -1.69
N LYS A 97 1.62 -1.80 -0.72
CA LYS A 97 0.71 -1.15 0.24
C LYS A 97 1.40 -0.09 1.11
N VAL A 98 2.69 -0.23 1.41
CA VAL A 98 3.46 0.81 2.13
C VAL A 98 3.56 2.08 1.27
N LEU A 99 3.90 1.94 -0.01
CA LEU A 99 4.00 3.05 -0.96
C LEU A 99 2.66 3.79 -1.06
N GLU A 100 1.58 3.04 -1.31
CA GLU A 100 0.22 3.57 -1.40
C GLU A 100 -0.21 4.29 -0.12
N LYS A 101 0.12 3.75 1.05
CA LYS A 101 -0.22 4.36 2.34
C LYS A 101 0.46 5.71 2.54
N ILE A 102 1.72 5.86 2.13
CA ILE A 102 2.44 7.14 2.20
C ILE A 102 1.76 8.16 1.26
N PHE A 103 1.46 7.76 0.02
CA PHE A 103 0.74 8.62 -0.92
C PHE A 103 -0.64 9.03 -0.40
N ALA A 104 -1.43 8.09 0.09
CA ALA A 104 -2.75 8.35 0.65
C ALA A 104 -2.66 9.33 1.83
N THR A 105 -1.67 9.18 2.71
CA THR A 105 -1.46 10.08 3.85
C THR A 105 -1.14 11.51 3.40
N ARG A 106 -0.26 11.67 2.41
CA ARG A 106 0.09 12.98 1.83
C ARG A 106 -1.10 13.63 1.15
N LEU A 107 -1.83 12.87 0.32
CA LEU A 107 -3.03 13.35 -0.36
C LEU A 107 -4.09 13.80 0.64
N SER A 108 -4.40 12.98 1.65
CA SER A 108 -5.37 13.34 2.69
C SER A 108 -4.99 14.62 3.45
N ALA A 109 -3.70 14.82 3.72
CA ALA A 109 -3.22 16.05 4.34
C ALA A 109 -3.48 17.28 3.45
N THR A 110 -3.16 17.19 2.15
CA THR A 110 -3.38 18.29 1.19
C THR A 110 -4.86 18.61 0.96
N THR A 111 -5.75 17.61 0.93
CA THR A 111 -7.18 17.86 0.76
C THR A 111 -7.79 18.55 1.97
N CYS A 112 -7.26 18.31 3.18
CA CYS A 112 -7.74 18.98 4.38
C CYS A 112 -7.35 20.47 4.42
N THR A 113 -6.20 20.83 3.83
CA THR A 113 -5.72 22.22 3.77
C THR A 113 -6.34 23.07 2.66
N LEU A 114 -6.93 22.45 1.64
CA LEU A 114 -7.60 23.15 0.53
C LEU A 114 -9.11 23.31 0.73
N GLY A 115 -9.67 22.72 1.78
CA GLY A 115 -11.09 22.78 2.13
C GLY A 115 -11.47 23.88 3.13
N THR A 116 -10.55 24.80 3.43
CA THR A 116 -10.75 26.02 4.24
C THR A 116 -10.44 27.24 3.38
#